data_AF-A0A931THU3-F1
#
_entry.id   AF-A0A931THU3-F1
#
_cell.length_a   1.000
_cell.length_b   1.000
_cell.length_c   1.000
_cell.angle_alpha   90.00
_cell.angle_beta   90.00
_cell.angle_gamma   90.00
#
_symmetry.space_group_name_H-M   'P 1'
#
loop_
_entity.id
_entity.type
_entity.pdbx_description
1 polymer ?
#
loop_
_entity_poly.entity_id
_entity_poly.type
_entity_poly.pdbx_seq_one_letter_code
_entity_poly.pdbx_strand_id
1 'polypeptide(L)'
;MLTVKALLCESALRGVREGPYRFCADPACAVVYFDDNGHVFNTADLRVPVWQKQPAGARMICYCFDENETSMALEFAQTGRCDASL
;
A
#
# COMPACT_ATOMS: atom_id res chain seq x y z
N MET A 1 6.06 16.60 -0.54
CA MET A 1 6.03 15.14 -0.85
C MET A 1 4.58 14.69 -1.08
N LEU A 2 4.21 14.28 -2.30
CA LEU A 2 2.80 14.05 -2.70
C LEU A 2 2.27 12.65 -2.29
N THR A 3 3.13 11.63 -2.32
CA THR A 3 2.74 10.21 -2.27
C THR A 3 2.19 9.78 -0.91
N VAL A 4 2.85 10.13 0.21
CA VAL A 4 2.35 9.76 1.54
C VAL A 4 1.05 10.47 1.85
N LYS A 5 0.95 11.78 1.57
CA LYS A 5 -0.29 12.55 1.81
C LYS A 5 -1.49 11.94 1.08
N ALA A 6 -1.32 11.46 -0.16
CA ALA A 6 -2.41 10.86 -0.95
C ALA A 6 -2.94 9.51 -0.40
N LEU A 7 -2.12 8.82 0.40
CA LEU A 7 -2.42 7.48 0.93
C LEU A 7 -2.98 7.51 2.36
N LEU A 8 -2.90 8.65 3.05
CA LEU A 8 -3.35 8.77 4.44
C LEU A 8 -4.85 9.04 4.54
N CYS A 9 -5.45 8.54 5.62
CA CYS A 9 -6.75 8.97 6.11
C CYS A 9 -6.70 10.43 6.55
N GLU A 10 -7.85 11.12 6.53
CA GLU A 10 -7.94 12.54 6.88
C GLU A 10 -7.42 12.84 8.30
N SER A 11 -7.66 11.93 9.24
CA SER A 11 -7.18 12.02 10.62
C SER A 11 -5.65 12.06 10.71
N ALA A 12 -4.97 11.26 9.88
CA ALA A 12 -3.51 11.13 9.89
C ALA A 12 -2.80 12.27 9.13
N LEU A 13 -3.49 12.99 8.23
CA LEU A 13 -2.91 14.11 7.46
C LEU A 13 -2.31 15.20 8.35
N ARG A 14 -2.89 15.45 9.52
CA ARG A 14 -2.39 16.45 10.50
C ARG A 14 -1.00 16.09 11.06
N GLY A 15 -0.64 14.81 11.02
CA GLY A 15 0.66 14.30 11.47
C GLY A 15 1.77 14.48 10.44
N VAL A 16 1.44 14.82 9.18
CA VAL A 16 2.46 14.91 8.12
C VAL A 16 3.38 16.10 8.39
N ARG A 17 4.68 15.87 8.20
CA ARG A 17 5.73 16.90 8.23
C ARG A 17 6.39 17.00 6.87
N GLU A 18 7.08 18.11 6.65
CA GLU A 18 7.95 18.24 5.49
C GLU A 18 9.24 17.46 5.75
N GLY A 19 9.68 16.70 4.74
CA GLY A 19 10.83 15.82 4.84
C GLY A 19 10.63 14.51 4.07
N PRO A 20 11.70 13.72 3.92
CA PRO A 20 11.64 12.41 3.29
C PRO A 20 11.02 11.39 4.25
N TYR A 21 10.02 10.66 3.78
CA TYR A 21 9.55 9.45 4.44
C TYR A 21 10.09 8.22 3.70
N ARG A 22 10.33 7.15 4.46
CA ARG A 22 10.73 5.83 3.96
C ARG A 22 9.62 4.82 4.22
N PHE A 23 9.58 3.79 3.39
CA PHE A 23 8.62 2.70 3.50
C PHE A 23 9.24 1.52 4.27
N CYS A 24 8.51 0.96 5.23
CA CYS A 24 8.89 -0.27 5.91
C CYS A 24 8.29 -1.47 5.19
N ALA A 25 9.13 -2.32 4.59
CA ALA A 25 8.70 -3.50 3.84
C ALA A 25 8.50 -4.77 4.70
N ASP A 26 8.84 -4.73 5.99
CA ASP A 26 8.73 -5.90 6.88
C ASP A 26 7.25 -6.28 7.09
N PRO A 27 6.80 -7.49 6.70
CA PRO A 27 5.40 -7.89 6.81
C PRO A 27 4.90 -7.99 8.25
N ALA A 28 5.78 -8.20 9.23
CA ALA A 28 5.42 -8.29 10.65
C ALA A 28 5.33 -6.91 11.33
N CYS A 29 5.80 -5.85 10.67
CA CYS A 29 5.81 -4.50 11.23
C CYS A 29 4.58 -3.71 10.78
N ALA A 30 3.74 -3.25 11.70
CA ALA A 30 2.55 -2.44 11.37
C ALA A 30 2.89 -1.03 10.82
N VAL A 31 4.13 -0.55 10.98
CA VAL A 31 4.58 0.72 10.42
C VAL A 31 4.64 0.61 8.89
N VAL A 32 4.11 1.62 8.22
CA VAL A 32 4.13 1.75 6.76
C VAL A 32 5.13 2.81 6.33
N TYR A 33 4.96 4.04 6.82
CA TYR A 33 5.85 5.16 6.53
C TYR A 33 6.50 5.69 7.80
N PHE A 34 7.77 6.05 7.72
CA PHE A 34 8.51 6.66 8.83
C PHE A 34 9.52 7.70 8.32
N ASP A 35 9.88 8.66 9.16
CA ASP A 35 10.95 9.63 8.88
C ASP A 35 12.11 9.52 9.89
N ASP A 36 13.17 10.30 9.68
CA ASP A 36 14.35 10.35 10.57
C ASP A 36 14.08 11.06 11.91
N ASN A 37 12.94 11.74 12.04
CA ASN A 37 12.56 12.49 13.24
C ASN A 37 11.62 11.69 14.16
N GLY A 38 11.34 10.44 13.83
CA GLY A 38 10.49 9.55 14.61
C GLY A 38 8.99 9.67 14.33
N HIS A 39 8.58 10.39 13.29
CA HIS A 39 7.19 10.37 12.83
C HIS A 39 6.91 9.05 12.12
N VAL A 40 5.79 8.42 12.47
CA VAL A 40 5.37 7.14 11.91
C VAL A 40 3.91 7.17 11.50
N PHE A 41 3.59 6.44 10.43
CA PHE A 41 2.23 6.10 10.01
C PHE A 41 2.13 4.59 9.89
N ASN A 42 1.13 4.01 10.53
CA ASN A 42 0.86 2.57 10.52
C ASN A 42 -0.26 2.23 9.52
N THR A 43 -0.59 0.95 9.41
CA THR A 43 -1.61 0.45 8.49
C THR A 43 -2.99 1.08 8.67
N ALA A 44 -3.38 1.47 9.90
CA ALA A 44 -4.66 2.12 10.19
C ALA A 44 -4.69 3.61 9.80
N ASP A 45 -3.52 4.23 9.60
CA ASP A 45 -3.42 5.61 9.15
C ASP A 45 -3.61 5.76 7.64
N LEU A 46 -3.57 4.65 6.89
CA LEU A 46 -3.73 4.65 5.44
C LEU A 46 -5.16 4.29 5.03
N ARG A 47 -5.62 4.91 3.94
CA ARG A 47 -6.97 4.69 3.37
C ARG A 47 -7.06 3.49 2.42
N VAL A 48 -5.92 2.86 2.12
CA VAL A 48 -5.82 1.66 1.28
C VAL A 48 -5.01 0.59 2.01
N PRO A 49 -5.35 -0.70 1.84
CA PRO A 49 -4.54 -1.79 2.40
C PRO A 49 -3.16 -1.79 1.76
N VAL A 50 -2.11 -2.04 2.54
CA VAL A 50 -0.73 -2.11 2.01
C VAL A 50 -0.38 -3.56 1.73
N TRP A 51 -0.13 -3.92 0.47
CA TRP A 51 0.17 -5.30 0.04
C TRP A 51 1.16 -6.05 0.95
N GLN A 52 2.31 -5.45 1.29
CA GLN A 52 3.33 -6.08 2.15
C GLN A 52 2.83 -6.40 3.57
N LYS A 53 1.77 -5.73 4.03
CA LYS A 53 1.23 -5.84 5.39
C LYS A 53 -0.02 -6.72 5.47
N GLN A 54 -0.43 -7.31 4.37
CA GLN A 54 -1.61 -8.17 4.30
C GLN A 54 -1.22 -9.66 4.33
N PRO A 55 -2.07 -10.54 4.90
CA PRO A 55 -1.88 -11.99 4.83
C PRO A 55 -2.03 -12.49 3.39
N ALA A 56 -1.39 -13.62 3.04
CA ALA A 56 -1.47 -14.21 1.69
C ALA A 56 -2.91 -14.54 1.30
N GLY A 57 -3.31 -14.27 0.04
CA GLY A 57 -4.68 -14.55 -0.38
C GLY A 57 -5.10 -13.72 -1.59
N ALA A 58 -6.13 -12.90 -1.41
CA ALA A 58 -6.61 -11.94 -2.42
C ALA A 58 -6.06 -10.54 -2.10
N ARG A 59 -4.75 -10.41 -1.85
CA ARG A 59 -4.17 -9.10 -1.52
C ARG A 59 -4.27 -8.17 -2.72
N MET A 60 -4.57 -6.91 -2.46
CA MET A 60 -4.56 -5.85 -3.47
C MET A 60 -3.14 -5.69 -4.02
N ILE A 61 -2.96 -5.79 -5.34
CA ILE A 61 -1.67 -5.60 -6.01
C ILE A 61 -1.65 -4.28 -6.77
N CYS A 62 -2.73 -3.95 -7.49
CA CYS A 62 -2.80 -2.72 -8.26
C CYS A 62 -3.98 -1.85 -7.84
N TYR A 63 -3.68 -0.78 -7.09
CA TYR A 63 -4.70 0.18 -6.64
C TYR A 63 -5.32 1.00 -7.79
N CYS A 64 -4.69 1.03 -8.96
CA CYS A 64 -5.20 1.78 -10.11
C CYS A 64 -6.42 1.11 -10.76
N PHE A 65 -6.45 -0.22 -10.75
CA PHE A 65 -7.44 -1.03 -11.46
C PHE A 65 -8.19 -2.02 -10.55
N ASP A 66 -7.97 -1.92 -9.24
CA ASP A 66 -8.60 -2.78 -8.22
C ASP A 66 -8.25 -4.27 -8.35
N GLU A 67 -7.06 -4.56 -8.89
CA GLU A 67 -6.59 -5.93 -9.13
C GLU A 67 -5.93 -6.55 -7.90
N ASN A 68 -6.24 -7.82 -7.63
CA ASN A 68 -5.71 -8.58 -6.52
C ASN A 68 -5.01 -9.87 -6.97
N GLU A 69 -4.33 -10.53 -6.02
CA GLU A 69 -3.62 -11.80 -6.24
C GLU A 69 -4.48 -12.87 -6.91
N THR A 70 -5.79 -12.94 -6.60
CA THR A 70 -6.70 -13.94 -7.17
C THR A 70 -7.07 -13.61 -8.61
N SER A 71 -7.46 -12.36 -8.90
CA SER A 71 -7.85 -11.96 -10.26
C SER A 71 -6.68 -12.09 -11.24
N MET A 72 -5.48 -11.65 -10.85
CA MET A 72 -4.29 -11.80 -11.69
C MET A 72 -3.86 -13.26 -11.89
N ALA A 73 -3.98 -14.10 -10.86
CA ALA A 73 -3.68 -15.53 -11.04
C ALA A 73 -4.67 -16.20 -12.01
N LEU A 74 -5.93 -15.78 -11.97
CA LEU A 74 -7.00 -16.30 -12.83
C LEU A 74 -6.82 -15.86 -14.28
N GLU A 75 -6.48 -14.59 -14.50
CA GLU A 75 -6.13 -14.05 -15.82
C GLU A 75 -4.93 -14.80 -16.41
N PHE A 76 -3.85 -14.94 -15.64
CA PHE A 76 -2.65 -15.64 -16.08
C PHE A 76 -2.93 -17.08 -16.50
N ALA A 77 -3.76 -17.79 -15.74
CA ALA A 77 -4.14 -19.16 -16.07
C ALA A 77 -4.94 -19.26 -17.38
N GLN A 78 -5.67 -18.21 -17.77
CA GLN A 78 -6.52 -18.19 -18.96
C GLN A 78 -5.78 -17.67 -20.21
N THR A 79 -4.97 -16.62 -20.05
CA THR A 79 -4.38 -15.86 -21.18
C THR A 79 -2.88 -16.06 -21.31
N GLY A 80 -2.21 -16.56 -20.26
CA GLY A 80 -0.75 -16.59 -20.15
C GLY A 80 -0.11 -15.22 -19.94
N ARG A 81 -0.91 -14.20 -19.60
CA ARG A 81 -0.48 -12.81 -19.41
C ARG A 81 -1.04 -12.25 -18.10
N CYS A 82 -0.39 -11.22 -17.59
CA CYS A 82 -0.85 -10.43 -16.44
C CYS A 82 -0.89 -8.97 -16.90
N ASP A 83 -1.98 -8.58 -17.56
CA ASP A 83 -2.20 -7.24 -18.04
C ASP A 83 -3.28 -6.55 -17.22
N ALA A 84 -2.97 -5.34 -16.74
CA ALA A 84 -3.98 -4.48 -16.14
C ALA A 84 -4.81 -3.84 -17.27
N SER A 85 -5.67 -4.66 -17.88
CA SER A 85 -6.48 -4.29 -19.03
C SER A 85 -7.84 -3.77 -18.55
N LEU A 86 -8.05 -2.46 -18.71
CA LEU A 86 -9.34 -1.78 -18.59
C LEU A 86 -10.41 -2.39 -19.50
#